data_AF-A0A6U2P6T3-F1
#
_entry.id   AF-A0A6U2P6T3-F1
#
_cell.length_a   1.000
_cell.length_b   1.000
_cell.length_c   1.000
_cell.angle_alpha   90.00
_cell.angle_beta   90.00
_cell.angle_gamma   90.00
#
_symmetry.space_group_name_H-M   'P 1'
#
loop_
_entity.id
_entity.type
_entity.pdbx_description
1 polymer ?
#
loop_
_entity_poly.entity_id
_entity_poly.type
_entity_poly.pdbx_seq_one_letter_code
_entity_poly.pdbx_strand_id
1 'polypeptide(L)'
;MMFSTLARRSLLQNGRQQLVNNSRRTAASGPPIPASALNQWYNAFGKSNITYVGFVVVGMLVVETMYGFTTDLVWNTVNQGKTFETVDWTKFIVEDDDDDDDEDDEDEEGESGDDDDDE
;
A
#
# COMPACT_ATOMS: atom_id res chain seq x y z
N MET A 1 -30.80 -76.16 0.02
CA MET A 1 -30.48 -75.68 -1.35
C MET A 1 -31.82 -75.40 -2.01
N MET A 2 -32.22 -74.21 -2.45
CA MET A 2 -31.53 -72.97 -2.83
C MET A 2 -32.45 -71.77 -2.59
N PHE A 3 -31.83 -70.63 -2.34
CA PHE A 3 -32.45 -69.36 -2.07
C PHE A 3 -33.17 -68.77 -3.29
N SER A 4 -34.29 -68.17 -2.94
CA SER A 4 -35.14 -67.21 -3.63
C SER A 4 -34.42 -66.14 -4.45
N THR A 5 -35.02 -65.85 -5.62
CA THR A 5 -35.20 -64.52 -6.24
C THR A 5 -33.97 -63.63 -6.42
N LEU A 6 -33.42 -63.64 -7.64
CA LEU A 6 -32.58 -62.56 -8.17
C LEU A 6 -33.35 -61.79 -9.25
N ALA A 7 -33.78 -60.59 -8.84
CA ALA A 7 -33.69 -59.33 -9.57
C ALA A 7 -33.58 -59.41 -11.10
N ARG A 8 -34.70 -59.15 -11.80
CA ARG A 8 -34.68 -58.58 -13.14
C ARG A 8 -35.35 -57.21 -13.10
N ARG A 9 -34.59 -56.21 -12.67
CA ARG A 9 -34.98 -54.80 -12.76
C ARG A 9 -33.76 -54.00 -13.19
N SER A 10 -33.99 -53.07 -14.11
CA SER A 10 -33.11 -51.94 -14.45
C SER A 10 -31.92 -52.22 -15.38
N LEU A 11 -32.21 -52.43 -16.67
CA LEU A 11 -31.38 -51.89 -17.74
C LEU A 11 -32.25 -50.87 -18.47
N LEU A 12 -32.09 -49.57 -18.18
CA LEU A 12 -32.49 -48.41 -19.00
C LEU A 12 -32.39 -47.10 -18.19
N GLN A 13 -31.24 -46.78 -17.57
CA GLN A 13 -31.12 -45.47 -16.91
C GLN A 13 -29.71 -44.86 -16.80
N ASN A 14 -28.76 -45.24 -17.67
CA ASN A 14 -27.37 -44.71 -17.59
C ASN A 14 -26.99 -43.73 -18.72
N GLY A 15 -27.92 -42.93 -19.24
CA GLY A 15 -27.67 -42.08 -20.42
C GLY A 15 -27.81 -40.56 -20.26
N ARG A 16 -28.11 -40.02 -19.06
CA ARG A 16 -28.57 -38.61 -18.94
C ARG A 16 -27.99 -37.79 -17.78
N GLN A 17 -26.84 -38.17 -17.20
CA GLN A 17 -26.28 -37.43 -16.05
C GLN A 17 -24.90 -36.78 -16.27
N GLN A 18 -24.41 -36.65 -17.50
CA GLN A 18 -23.06 -36.09 -17.75
C GLN A 18 -23.01 -34.77 -18.53
N LEU A 19 -23.98 -33.86 -18.35
CA LEU A 19 -23.96 -32.57 -19.06
C LEU A 19 -24.16 -31.32 -18.19
N VAL A 20 -24.16 -31.42 -16.86
CA VAL A 20 -24.40 -30.25 -15.98
C VAL A 20 -23.23 -29.94 -15.03
N ASN A 21 -22.04 -30.51 -15.25
CA ASN A 21 -20.97 -30.44 -14.25
C ASN A 21 -19.65 -29.83 -14.73
N ASN A 22 -19.66 -28.91 -15.70
CA ASN A 22 -18.40 -28.31 -16.14
C ASN A 22 -18.52 -26.89 -16.69
N SER A 23 -18.81 -25.90 -15.83
CA SER A 23 -18.47 -24.48 -16.08
C SER A 23 -18.66 -23.62 -14.82
N ARG A 24 -17.94 -23.93 -13.74
CA ARG A 24 -17.56 -22.89 -12.77
C ARG A 24 -16.14 -22.48 -13.14
N ARG A 25 -16.02 -21.51 -14.04
CA ARG A 25 -14.74 -20.86 -14.33
C ARG A 25 -14.36 -20.06 -13.09
N THR A 26 -13.55 -20.65 -12.22
CA THR A 26 -12.82 -19.90 -11.20
C THR A 26 -11.87 -18.98 -11.95
N ALA A 27 -12.13 -17.67 -11.87
CA ALA A 27 -11.21 -16.67 -12.39
C ALA A 27 -9.86 -16.85 -11.68
N ALA A 28 -8.81 -17.19 -12.43
CA ALA A 28 -7.48 -17.34 -11.89
C ALA A 28 -6.93 -15.95 -11.56
N SER A 29 -6.96 -15.57 -10.28
CA SER A 29 -6.35 -14.35 -9.78
C SER A 29 -4.86 -14.56 -9.55
N GLY A 30 -4.02 -14.05 -10.45
CA GLY A 30 -2.58 -13.85 -10.25
C GLY A 30 -1.74 -15.09 -9.88
N PRO A 31 -0.45 -14.89 -9.58
CA PRO A 31 0.42 -15.93 -9.06
C PRO A 31 -0.16 -16.51 -7.76
N PRO A 32 -0.19 -17.83 -7.57
CA PRO A 32 -0.75 -18.42 -6.36
C PRO A 32 0.13 -18.05 -5.16
N ILE A 33 -0.42 -17.24 -4.25
CA ILE A 33 0.19 -17.04 -2.93
C ILE A 33 0.15 -18.40 -2.23
N PRO A 34 1.28 -18.89 -1.66
CA PRO A 34 1.30 -20.20 -1.04
C PRO A 34 0.25 -20.27 0.07
N ALA A 35 -0.56 -21.33 0.06
CA ALA A 35 -1.67 -21.51 0.99
C ALA A 35 -1.22 -21.43 2.47
N SER A 36 0.03 -21.83 2.75
CA SER A 36 0.63 -21.71 4.09
C SER A 36 0.76 -20.26 4.55
N ALA A 37 1.17 -19.34 3.68
CA ALA A 37 1.32 -17.92 4.01
C ALA A 37 -0.05 -17.24 4.23
N LEU A 38 -1.03 -17.56 3.37
CA LEU A 38 -2.41 -17.06 3.55
C LEU A 38 -3.04 -17.57 4.84
N ASN A 39 -2.82 -18.85 5.17
CA ASN A 39 -3.31 -19.42 6.42
C ASN A 39 -2.66 -18.75 7.65
N GLN A 40 -1.36 -18.47 7.60
CA GLN A 40 -0.68 -17.75 8.68
C GLN A 40 -1.20 -16.31 8.82
N TRP A 41 -1.32 -15.58 7.72
CA TRP A 41 -1.86 -14.22 7.72
C TRP A 41 -3.31 -14.18 8.24
N TYR A 42 -4.16 -15.10 7.79
CA TYR A 42 -5.56 -15.17 8.22
C TYR A 42 -5.66 -15.47 9.72
N ASN A 43 -4.84 -16.40 10.23
CA ASN A 43 -4.83 -16.71 11.65
C ASN A 43 -4.33 -15.54 12.52
N ALA A 44 -3.40 -14.73 12.01
CA ALA A 44 -2.85 -13.58 12.73
C ALA A 44 -3.76 -12.34 12.67
N PHE A 45 -4.28 -12.00 11.48
CA PHE A 45 -4.95 -10.73 11.22
C PHE A 45 -6.41 -10.87 10.78
N GLY A 46 -6.76 -11.98 10.10
CA GLY A 46 -8.06 -12.16 9.46
C GLY A 46 -9.14 -12.81 10.33
N LYS A 47 -8.80 -13.45 11.45
CA LYS A 47 -9.75 -14.23 12.27
C LYS A 47 -10.77 -13.37 13.01
N SER A 48 -10.42 -12.14 13.36
CA SER A 48 -11.25 -11.21 14.14
C SER A 48 -11.52 -9.95 13.34
N ASN A 49 -12.78 -9.52 13.24
CA ASN A 49 -13.18 -8.33 12.48
C ASN A 49 -12.42 -7.07 12.92
N ILE A 50 -12.25 -6.87 14.23
CA ILE A 50 -11.52 -5.70 14.77
C ILE A 50 -10.04 -5.70 14.37
N THR A 51 -9.38 -6.87 14.43
CA THR A 51 -7.98 -7.02 14.04
C THR A 51 -7.80 -6.85 12.54
N TYR A 52 -8.74 -7.36 11.75
CA TYR A 52 -8.73 -7.20 10.30
C TYR A 52 -8.87 -5.73 9.89
N VAL A 53 -9.83 -5.01 10.47
CA VAL A 53 -10.00 -3.56 10.24
C VAL A 53 -8.74 -2.80 10.66
N GLY A 54 -8.17 -3.11 11.83
CA GLY A 54 -6.91 -2.51 12.28
C GLY A 54 -5.75 -2.75 11.31
N PHE A 55 -5.60 -3.97 10.80
CA PHE A 55 -4.59 -4.31 9.79
C PHE A 55 -4.78 -3.49 8.49
N VAL A 56 -6.02 -3.31 8.04
CA VAL A 56 -6.31 -2.50 6.84
C VAL A 56 -5.95 -1.04 7.06
N VAL A 57 -6.32 -0.45 8.19
CA VAL A 57 -6.02 0.97 8.50
C VAL A 57 -4.51 1.19 8.60
N VAL A 58 -3.79 0.33 9.33
CA VAL A 58 -2.33 0.42 9.42
C VAL A 58 -1.68 0.21 8.05
N GLY A 59 -2.16 -0.78 7.28
CA GLY A 59 -1.69 -1.00 5.92
C GLY A 59 -1.87 0.21 5.02
N MET A 60 -3.00 0.92 5.13
CA MET A 60 -3.26 2.15 4.40
C MET A 60 -2.24 3.26 4.75
N LEU A 61 -1.96 3.48 6.04
CA LEU A 61 -0.98 4.48 6.47
C LEU A 61 0.43 4.19 5.94
N VAL A 62 0.84 2.93 5.97
CA VAL A 62 2.13 2.49 5.43
C VAL A 62 2.20 2.72 3.92
N VAL A 63 1.16 2.31 3.18
CA VAL A 63 1.10 2.48 1.73
C VAL A 63 1.10 3.97 1.36
N GLU A 64 0.34 4.81 2.04
CA GLU A 64 0.30 6.25 1.80
C GLU A 64 1.70 6.87 1.95
N THR A 65 2.39 6.53 3.05
CA THR A 65 3.73 7.03 3.33
C THR A 65 4.72 6.60 2.23
N MET A 66 4.73 5.30 1.89
CA MET A 66 5.57 4.78 0.82
C MET A 66 5.23 5.42 -0.54
N TYR A 67 3.95 5.62 -0.83
CA TYR A 67 3.49 6.18 -2.08
C TYR A 67 3.95 7.64 -2.23
N GLY A 68 3.87 8.45 -1.18
CA GLY A 68 4.40 9.82 -1.17
C GLY A 68 5.90 9.85 -1.53
N PHE A 69 6.73 9.14 -0.74
CA PHE A 69 8.17 9.10 -0.99
C PHE A 69 8.54 8.57 -2.37
N THR A 70 7.90 7.49 -2.82
CA THR A 70 8.21 6.89 -4.12
C THR A 70 7.79 7.78 -5.27
N THR A 71 6.63 8.42 -5.17
CA THR A 71 6.14 9.35 -6.19
C THR A 71 7.05 10.56 -6.30
N ASP A 72 7.48 11.15 -5.18
CA ASP A 72 8.42 12.28 -5.17
C ASP A 72 9.78 11.90 -5.77
N LEU A 73 10.31 10.73 -5.43
CA LEU A 73 11.56 10.24 -6.02
C LEU A 73 11.45 10.05 -7.54
N VAL A 74 10.38 9.40 -8.00
CA VAL A 74 10.14 9.20 -9.44
C VAL A 74 9.94 10.55 -10.14
N TRP A 75 9.25 11.48 -9.50
CA TRP A 75 9.02 12.81 -10.06
C TRP A 75 10.31 13.63 -10.18
N ASN A 76 11.13 13.63 -9.12
CA ASN A 76 12.39 14.36 -9.06
C ASN A 76 13.44 13.78 -10.01
N THR A 77 13.47 12.46 -10.21
CA THR A 77 14.39 11.84 -11.18
C THR A 77 14.05 12.18 -12.63
N VAL A 78 12.77 12.22 -12.99
CA VAL A 78 12.34 12.58 -14.35
C VAL A 78 12.45 14.08 -14.62
N ASN A 79 12.31 14.91 -13.57
CA ASN A 79 12.36 16.37 -13.67
C ASN A 79 13.63 16.98 -13.06
N GLN A 80 14.73 16.22 -13.05
CA GLN A 80 16.00 16.67 -12.51
C GLN A 80 16.47 17.97 -13.19
N GLY A 81 16.83 18.98 -12.39
CA GLY A 81 17.24 20.32 -12.86
C GLY A 81 16.07 21.27 -13.16
N LYS A 82 14.81 20.84 -12.99
CA LYS A 82 13.61 21.69 -13.14
C LYS A 82 12.82 21.86 -11.85
N THR A 83 13.04 20.99 -10.86
CA THR A 83 12.42 21.13 -9.54
C THR A 83 13.22 22.14 -8.71
N PHE A 84 12.54 22.91 -7.85
CA PHE A 84 13.16 23.95 -7.03
C PHE A 84 14.41 23.46 -6.27
N GLU A 85 14.35 22.20 -5.81
CA GLU A 85 15.43 21.54 -5.05
C GLU A 85 16.62 21.10 -5.92
N THR A 86 16.43 20.90 -7.23
CA THR A 86 17.47 20.42 -8.14
C THR A 86 17.98 21.50 -9.10
N VAL A 87 17.37 22.68 -9.11
CA VAL A 87 17.83 23.85 -9.85
C VAL A 87 19.07 24.42 -9.16
N ASP A 88 20.12 24.63 -9.95
CA ASP A 88 21.35 25.28 -9.50
C ASP A 88 21.12 26.80 -9.40
N TRP A 89 20.87 27.28 -8.18
CA TRP A 89 20.68 28.69 -7.88
C TRP A 89 21.97 29.51 -7.94
N THR A 90 23.14 28.86 -7.82
CA THR A 90 24.45 29.53 -7.90
C THR A 90 24.68 30.13 -9.28
N LYS A 91 24.09 29.54 -10.32
CA LYS A 91 24.14 30.08 -11.68
C LYS A 91 23.45 31.45 -11.85
N PHE A 92 22.59 31.83 -10.91
CA PHE A 92 21.87 33.10 -10.93
C PHE A 92 22.40 34.11 -9.93
N ILE A 93 23.41 33.75 -9.14
CA ILE A 93 24.14 34.70 -8.32
C ILE A 93 24.98 35.55 -9.28
N VAL A 94 24.66 36.83 -9.36
CA VAL A 94 25.57 37.80 -9.95
C VAL A 94 26.68 37.95 -8.92
N GLU A 95 27.92 37.60 -9.28
CA GLU A 95 29.08 38.05 -8.52
C GLU A 95 29.02 39.58 -8.56
N ASP A 96 28.49 40.20 -7.50
CA ASP A 96 28.71 41.62 -7.23
C ASP A 96 30.21 41.76 -6.96
N ASP A 97 30.95 41.92 -8.05
CA ASP A 97 32.35 42.34 -8.08
C ASP A 97 32.41 43.86 -7.83
N ASP A 98 31.78 44.32 -6.75
CA ASP A 98 31.91 45.68 -6.24
C ASP A 98 32.06 45.61 -4.70
N ASP A 99 33.32 45.63 -4.28
CA ASP A 99 33.79 46.32 -3.07
C ASP A 99 33.01 47.64 -2.89
N ASP A 100 32.23 47.79 -1.80
CA ASP A 100 32.30 48.97 -0.92
C ASP A 100 31.20 48.99 0.17
N ASP A 101 31.63 49.42 1.34
CA ASP A 101 30.92 50.11 2.42
C ASP A 101 30.00 49.34 3.39
N ASP A 102 30.61 49.08 4.55
CA ASP A 102 30.27 49.68 5.84
C ASP A 102 29.07 49.15 6.65
N GLU A 103 29.45 48.52 7.77
CA GLU A 103 29.02 48.82 9.15
C GLU A 103 27.57 49.34 9.36
N ASP A 104 26.69 48.49 9.92
CA ASP A 104 25.99 48.87 11.16
C ASP A 104 25.54 47.62 11.93
N ASP A 105 26.27 47.34 13.01
CA ASP A 105 25.83 46.57 14.17
C ASP A 105 24.68 47.34 14.84
N GLU A 106 23.59 46.65 15.20
CA GLU A 106 22.71 46.89 16.36
C GLU A 106 21.26 46.50 16.03
N ASP A 107 20.86 45.28 16.41
CA ASP A 107 19.48 45.04 16.83
C ASP A 107 19.50 44.16 18.09
N GLU A 108 19.45 44.86 19.22
CA GLU A 108 19.38 44.35 20.58
C GLU A 108 18.22 43.35 20.75
N GLU A 109 18.52 42.30 21.51
CA GLU A 109 17.60 41.25 21.93
C GLU A 109 16.37 41.81 22.65
N GLY A 110 15.25 41.85 21.95
CA GLY A 110 13.94 42.13 22.50
C GLY A 110 13.11 40.87 22.69
N GLU A 111 13.31 40.13 23.78
CA GLU A 111 12.27 39.23 24.31
C GLU A 111 11.87 39.70 25.72
N SER A 112 10.95 40.66 25.72
CA SER A 112 10.11 41.00 26.86
C SER A 112 9.23 39.81 27.24
N GLY A 113 9.29 39.41 28.51
CA GLY A 113 8.52 38.30 29.04
C GLY A 113 7.00 38.52 29.12
N ASP A 114 6.29 37.46 29.46
CA ASP A 114 5.50 37.35 30.70
C ASP A 114 5.02 35.90 30.85
N ASP A 115 5.19 35.37 32.05
CA ASP A 115 4.53 34.17 32.58
C ASP A 115 3.01 34.22 32.35
N ASP A 116 2.38 33.06 32.08
CA ASP A 116 1.18 32.68 32.84
C ASP A 116 0.87 31.17 32.69
N ASP A 117 0.87 30.55 33.86
CA ASP A 117 0.26 29.28 34.26
C ASP A 117 -1.18 29.13 33.73
N ASP A 118 -1.61 27.91 33.39
CA ASP A 118 -2.92 27.39 33.83
C ASP A 118 -3.07 25.87 33.50
N GLU A 119 -3.13 25.08 34.59
CA GLU A 119 -3.66 23.71 34.86
C GLU A 119 -3.64 22.58 33.82
#